data_AF-A0A660MEV4-F1
#
_entry.id   AF-A0A660MEV4-F1
#
_cell.length_a   1.000
_cell.length_b   1.000
_cell.length_c   1.000
_cell.angle_alpha   90.00
_cell.angle_beta   90.00
_cell.angle_gamma   90.00
#
_symmetry.space_group_name_H-M   'P 1'
#
loop_
_entity.id
_entity.type
_entity.pdbx_description
1 polymer ?
#
loop_
_entity_poly.entity_id
_entity_poly.type
_entity_poly.pdbx_seq_one_letter_code
_entity_poly.pdbx_strand_id
1 'polypeptide(L)'
;MLNKLKLGFGRKLPLLLQNEAAECGLACLGMVSGFYGHRFDMLTLRRRFATTLKGATLEQLMDMAGRLQLASRPLRLDLHELRELRLPCVLHWNLNHFVVLQAVGRQHIVIVDPASGRRKVPLAEVSRAFSGIALELWPLADFEEKDEARPVPLKKLVGHLQGLWPAVVKILLLALCIEVFTLLSPLYLQWVLDQVVVSADRDLLTTLAIGFALVAILRVLTTALRGYLLMYVSSLASVQWQSNVFAHLLRLPTAYFEKRHIGDVVSRFHAVDSIQQTLSSSFFSTVLDGIMGIAVLVMMMLYSWQLSLLSFLLVFLYLLLRVLWYSPLRAATEEGIIHAAAHDSNFLETIRGIKTIKLFNSQQQRMSLWQSLLADKVNAGLRVSKLQLFYGLGSGLLSALGSILMVFLGARMILAGQFTVGALMAFMSYQGMLDSRITQLINNYFTLKMLRIQTSRLGDIVMSKAEPVVTEIVPTIRQPMRIRVEHLRFRYSEYEPYVLDDVSFTINAGESV
;
A
#
# COMPACT_ATOMS: atom_id res chain seq x y z
N MET A 1 28.01 21.43 25.93
CA MET A 1 26.74 20.65 26.00
C MET A 1 26.52 19.91 24.67
N LEU A 2 27.34 18.94 24.24
CA LEU A 2 27.58 17.62 24.83
C LEU A 2 26.34 16.70 24.98
N ASN A 3 25.25 16.94 24.24
CA ASN A 3 24.11 16.00 24.25
C ASN A 3 23.34 15.83 22.91
N LYS A 4 24.05 15.63 21.80
CA LYS A 4 23.44 15.08 20.56
C LYS A 4 24.31 14.03 19.85
N LEU A 5 25.10 13.27 20.62
CA LEU A 5 25.64 12.00 20.13
C LEU A 5 24.49 11.00 20.00
N LYS A 6 23.87 10.96 18.82
CA LYS A 6 22.92 9.91 18.44
C LYS A 6 23.70 8.71 17.92
N LEU A 7 24.04 7.78 18.81
CA LEU A 7 24.60 6.46 18.51
C LEU A 7 23.54 5.48 17.97
N GLY A 8 22.68 5.94 17.06
CA GLY A 8 21.64 5.14 16.41
C GLY A 8 21.65 5.35 14.91
N PHE A 9 21.26 4.32 14.15
CA PHE A 9 21.07 4.37 12.69
C PHE A 9 20.40 5.71 12.31
N GLY A 10 21.09 6.51 11.48
CA GLY A 10 20.69 7.87 11.15
C GLY A 10 19.22 8.01 10.73
N ARG A 11 18.63 9.20 10.97
CA ARG A 11 17.26 9.49 10.56
C ARG A 11 17.09 9.14 9.07
N LYS A 12 16.14 8.27 8.74
CA LYS A 12 15.85 7.89 7.35
C LYS A 12 14.95 8.94 6.72
N LEU A 13 15.38 9.53 5.62
CA LEU A 13 14.55 10.39 4.78
C LEU A 13 13.30 9.61 4.35
N PRO A 14 12.07 10.00 4.71
CA PRO A 14 10.87 9.31 4.26
C PRO A 14 10.68 9.49 2.75
N LEU A 15 10.07 8.50 2.09
CA LEU A 15 9.66 8.63 0.69
C LEU A 15 8.21 9.14 0.68
N LEU A 16 7.98 10.25 -0.01
CA LEU A 16 6.65 10.78 -0.29
C LEU A 16 6.53 10.92 -1.81
N LEU A 17 5.65 10.14 -2.41
CA LEU A 17 5.42 10.18 -3.86
C LEU A 17 4.42 11.28 -4.22
N GLN A 18 4.68 11.99 -5.32
CA GLN A 18 3.78 13.02 -5.84
C GLN A 18 2.51 12.38 -6.42
N ASN A 19 1.38 13.06 -6.22
CA ASN A 19 0.09 12.61 -6.71
C ASN A 19 -0.31 13.34 -8.01
N GLU A 20 0.03 14.62 -8.13
CA GLU A 20 -0.15 15.45 -9.32
C GLU A 20 1.23 15.82 -9.90
N ALA A 21 1.31 16.07 -11.21
CA ALA A 21 2.58 16.38 -11.89
C ALA A 21 3.26 17.67 -11.36
N ALA A 22 2.46 18.61 -10.87
CA ALA A 22 2.91 19.91 -10.38
C ALA A 22 3.37 19.91 -8.91
N GLU A 23 3.42 18.75 -8.24
CA GLU A 23 3.63 18.65 -6.79
C GLU A 23 5.03 18.25 -6.36
N CYS A 24 5.97 18.10 -7.30
CA CYS A 24 7.33 17.66 -7.01
C CYS A 24 8.01 18.46 -5.90
N GLY A 25 7.90 19.80 -5.93
CA GLY A 25 8.43 20.69 -4.90
C GLY A 25 7.78 20.49 -3.54
N LEU A 26 6.45 20.36 -3.51
CA LEU A 26 5.67 20.14 -2.29
C LEU A 26 6.03 18.80 -1.64
N ALA A 27 6.18 17.75 -2.45
CA ALA A 27 6.60 16.44 -1.99
C ALA A 27 8.04 16.46 -1.44
N CYS A 28 8.94 17.21 -2.07
CA CYS A 28 10.30 17.43 -1.57
C CYS A 28 10.31 18.09 -0.18
N LEU A 29 9.51 19.14 0.03
CA LEU A 29 9.35 19.77 1.35
C LEU A 29 8.80 18.78 2.38
N GLY A 30 7.78 18.00 2.02
CA GLY A 30 7.23 16.96 2.89
C GLY A 30 8.26 15.91 3.31
N MET A 31 9.12 15.48 2.37
CA MET A 31 10.20 14.53 2.66
C MET A 31 11.25 15.12 3.61
N VAL A 32 11.72 16.35 3.35
CA VAL A 32 12.73 17.01 4.19
C VAL A 32 12.17 17.34 5.57
N SER A 33 10.94 17.86 5.65
CA SER A 33 10.23 18.06 6.91
C SER A 33 10.11 16.76 7.71
N GLY A 34 9.73 15.66 7.05
CA GLY A 34 9.62 14.35 7.66
C GLY A 34 10.96 13.76 8.12
N PHE A 35 12.07 14.15 7.50
CA PHE A 35 13.42 13.84 7.99
C PHE A 35 13.73 14.57 9.30
N TYR A 36 13.30 15.82 9.45
CA TYR A 36 13.49 16.59 10.68
C TYR A 36 12.53 16.22 11.82
N GLY A 37 11.41 15.57 11.50
CA GLY A 37 10.49 14.99 12.49
C GLY A 37 9.03 15.38 12.31
N HIS A 38 8.73 16.29 11.38
CA HIS A 38 7.35 16.70 11.06
C HIS A 38 6.84 16.01 9.81
N ARG A 39 6.04 14.96 9.99
CA ARG A 39 5.55 14.10 8.90
C ARG A 39 4.19 14.56 8.38
N PHE A 40 4.07 14.56 7.05
CA PHE A 40 2.84 14.90 6.34
C PHE A 40 2.48 13.81 5.33
N ASP A 41 1.21 13.75 4.96
CA ASP A 41 0.75 13.12 3.73
C ASP A 41 0.52 14.20 2.64
N MET A 42 0.50 13.78 1.37
CA MET A 42 0.30 14.72 0.24
C MET A 42 -1.01 15.49 0.34
N LEU A 43 -2.07 14.87 0.87
CA LEU A 43 -3.37 15.50 1.02
C LEU A 43 -3.32 16.67 2.02
N THR A 44 -2.64 16.51 3.16
CA THR A 44 -2.50 17.59 4.15
C THR A 44 -1.65 18.73 3.60
N LEU A 45 -0.55 18.42 2.91
CA LEU A 45 0.28 19.43 2.26
C LEU A 45 -0.51 20.23 1.22
N ARG A 46 -1.32 19.58 0.39
CA ARG A 46 -2.14 20.26 -0.62
C ARG A 46 -3.24 21.14 -0.03
N ARG A 47 -3.83 20.73 1.09
CA ARG A 47 -4.81 21.56 1.81
C ARG A 47 -4.18 22.82 2.39
N ARG A 48 -2.90 22.79 2.71
CA ARG A 48 -2.16 23.91 3.29
C ARG A 48 -1.53 24.81 2.23
N PHE A 49 -1.13 24.24 1.09
CA PHE A 49 -0.45 24.93 0.01
C PHE A 49 -1.14 24.62 -1.32
N ALA A 50 -1.77 25.63 -1.92
CA ALA A 50 -2.39 25.52 -3.24
C ALA A 50 -1.31 25.60 -4.33
N THR A 51 -0.93 24.46 -4.90
CA THR A 51 -0.03 24.40 -6.07
C THR A 51 -0.79 24.64 -7.38
N THR A 52 -0.15 25.36 -8.29
CA THR A 52 -0.65 25.65 -9.64
C THR A 52 -0.38 24.51 -10.60
N LEU A 53 -1.12 24.42 -11.71
CA LEU A 53 -0.84 23.50 -12.82
C LEU A 53 0.58 23.68 -13.39
N LYS A 54 1.16 24.86 -13.24
CA LYS A 54 2.52 25.22 -13.70
C LYS A 54 3.63 24.71 -12.77
N GLY A 55 3.32 24.00 -11.69
CA GLY A 55 4.30 23.62 -10.66
C GLY A 55 4.49 24.70 -9.60
N ALA A 56 5.53 24.56 -8.77
CA ALA A 56 5.93 25.58 -7.79
C ALA A 56 7.28 26.19 -8.20
N THR A 57 7.42 27.51 -8.11
CA THR A 57 8.71 28.18 -8.30
C THR A 57 9.59 27.99 -7.06
N LEU A 58 10.91 28.22 -7.19
CA LEU A 58 11.84 28.14 -6.05
C LEU A 58 11.46 29.11 -4.92
N GLU A 59 11.04 30.33 -5.29
CA GLU A 59 10.57 31.35 -4.34
C GLU A 59 9.33 30.90 -3.58
N GLN A 60 8.34 30.32 -4.27
CA GLN A 60 7.16 29.75 -3.63
C GLN A 60 7.53 28.59 -2.70
N LEU A 61 8.49 27.75 -3.10
CA LEU A 61 9.04 26.66 -2.30
C LEU A 61 9.67 27.18 -0.99
N MET A 62 10.36 28.32 -1.04
CA MET A 62 10.95 28.99 0.13
C MET A 62 9.87 29.56 1.05
N ASP A 63 8.84 30.20 0.51
CA ASP A 63 7.70 30.69 1.30
C ASP A 63 6.96 29.54 2.01
N MET A 64 6.68 28.45 1.27
CA MET A 64 6.09 27.23 1.83
C MET A 64 6.97 26.61 2.93
N ALA A 65 8.29 26.56 2.74
CA ALA A 65 9.23 26.09 3.75
C ALA A 65 9.18 26.97 5.02
N GLY A 66 9.15 28.30 4.86
CA GLY A 66 9.01 29.23 5.98
C GLY A 66 7.72 29.00 6.78
N ARG A 67 6.58 28.80 6.08
CA ARG A 67 5.29 28.45 6.72
C ARG A 67 5.28 27.08 7.40
N LEU A 68 6.23 26.21 7.09
CA LEU A 68 6.50 24.94 7.77
C LEU A 68 7.58 25.05 8.87
N GLN A 69 8.00 26.28 9.22
CA GLN A 69 9.07 26.54 10.18
C GLN A 69 10.42 25.93 9.77
N LEU A 70 10.67 25.87 8.47
CA LEU A 70 11.97 25.51 7.90
C LEU A 70 12.65 26.76 7.34
N ALA A 71 13.86 27.05 7.83
CA ALA A 71 14.74 28.01 7.20
C ALA A 71 15.20 27.45 5.85
N SER A 72 15.29 28.31 4.84
CA SER A 72 15.66 27.94 3.49
C SER A 72 16.82 28.81 2.98
N ARG A 73 17.76 28.18 2.28
CA ARG A 73 18.90 28.86 1.65
C ARG A 73 19.05 28.38 0.20
N PRO A 74 18.68 29.20 -0.79
CA PRO A 74 18.92 28.88 -2.18
C PRO A 74 20.40 29.07 -2.51
N LEU A 75 20.97 28.13 -3.26
CA LEU A 75 22.37 28.13 -3.67
C LEU A 75 22.45 27.81 -5.17
N ARG A 76 23.36 28.49 -5.86
CA ARG A 76 23.81 28.11 -7.19
C ARG A 76 25.21 27.53 -7.06
N LEU A 77 25.42 26.31 -7.57
CA LEU A 77 26.67 25.58 -7.40
C LEU A 77 26.95 24.65 -8.58
N ASP A 78 28.22 24.28 -8.70
CA ASP A 78 28.71 23.33 -9.68
C ASP A 78 28.72 21.89 -9.13
N LEU A 79 28.92 20.91 -10.03
CA LEU A 79 28.80 19.48 -9.70
C LEU A 79 29.76 19.02 -8.59
N HIS A 80 30.94 19.61 -8.50
CA HIS A 80 31.96 19.28 -7.50
C HIS A 80 31.59 19.74 -6.09
N GLU A 81 30.79 20.81 -5.98
CA GLU A 81 30.39 21.42 -4.71
C GLU A 81 29.19 20.71 -4.08
N LEU A 82 28.58 19.72 -4.76
CA LEU A 82 27.47 18.93 -4.23
C LEU A 82 27.78 18.27 -2.87
N ARG A 83 29.06 17.99 -2.58
CA ARG A 83 29.51 17.40 -1.31
C ARG A 83 29.48 18.37 -0.14
N GLU A 84 29.47 19.66 -0.40
CA GLU A 84 29.49 20.72 0.61
C GLU A 84 28.07 21.08 1.08
N LEU A 85 27.04 20.61 0.36
CA LEU A 85 25.65 20.84 0.70
C LEU A 85 25.24 20.15 2.00
N ARG A 86 24.40 20.83 2.76
CA ARG A 86 23.72 20.28 3.93
C ARG A 86 22.63 19.31 3.52
N LEU A 87 22.77 18.04 3.90
CA LEU A 87 21.82 16.98 3.55
C LEU A 87 20.74 16.77 4.65
N PRO A 88 19.50 16.42 4.28
CA PRO A 88 18.97 16.37 2.91
C PRO A 88 18.63 17.77 2.38
N CYS A 89 18.87 18.01 1.09
CA CYS A 89 18.54 19.26 0.41
C CYS A 89 17.69 18.98 -0.84
N VAL A 90 16.99 20.00 -1.35
CA VAL A 90 16.23 19.89 -2.59
C VAL A 90 17.11 20.35 -3.76
N LEU A 91 17.12 19.59 -4.85
CA LEU A 91 17.80 19.94 -6.09
C LEU A 91 16.76 20.23 -7.17
N HIS A 92 17.02 21.23 -8.00
CA HIS A 92 16.25 21.45 -9.22
C HIS A 92 16.84 20.63 -10.36
N TRP A 93 15.99 19.81 -10.99
CA TRP A 93 16.33 18.69 -11.85
C TRP A 93 15.61 18.80 -13.20
N ASN A 94 16.31 18.52 -14.30
CA ASN A 94 15.84 18.60 -15.69
C ASN A 94 15.13 19.92 -16.08
N LEU A 95 15.40 21.01 -15.35
CA LEU A 95 14.79 22.33 -15.52
C LEU A 95 13.26 22.41 -15.32
N ASN A 96 12.63 21.33 -14.85
CA ASN A 96 11.17 21.26 -14.70
C ASN A 96 10.70 20.44 -13.49
N HIS A 97 11.63 19.97 -12.64
CA HIS A 97 11.35 19.02 -11.58
C HIS A 97 12.18 19.28 -10.33
N PHE A 98 11.70 18.85 -9.17
CA PHE A 98 12.45 18.92 -7.91
C PHE A 98 12.66 17.51 -7.34
N VAL A 99 13.87 17.25 -6.84
CA VAL A 99 14.25 15.98 -6.20
C VAL A 99 14.97 16.24 -4.89
N VAL A 100 14.94 15.29 -3.95
CA VAL A 100 15.67 15.43 -2.67
C VAL A 100 16.99 14.69 -2.75
N LEU A 101 18.09 15.38 -2.52
CA LEU A 101 19.41 14.78 -2.38
C LEU A 101 19.53 14.14 -0.99
N GLN A 102 19.74 12.83 -0.96
CA GLN A 102 19.89 12.06 0.28
C GLN A 102 21.36 11.85 0.66
N ALA A 103 22.23 11.55 -0.31
CA ALA A 103 23.64 11.29 -0.08
C ALA A 103 24.48 11.55 -1.34
N VAL A 104 25.73 11.98 -1.15
CA VAL A 104 26.70 12.21 -2.23
C VAL A 104 27.87 11.26 -2.07
N GLY A 105 28.09 10.41 -3.07
CA GLY A 105 29.20 9.47 -3.12
C GLY A 105 30.37 9.96 -3.99
N ARG A 106 31.33 9.06 -4.25
CA ARG A 106 32.47 9.36 -5.15
C ARG A 106 32.10 9.31 -6.63
N GLN A 107 31.26 8.36 -7.04
CA GLN A 107 30.89 8.11 -8.44
C GLN A 107 29.39 8.27 -8.72
N HIS A 108 28.56 8.35 -7.67
CA HIS A 108 27.11 8.44 -7.78
C HIS A 108 26.53 9.28 -6.64
N ILE A 109 25.34 9.80 -6.83
CA ILE A 109 24.52 10.41 -5.79
C ILE A 109 23.29 9.54 -5.52
N VAL A 110 22.72 9.67 -4.33
CA VAL A 110 21.44 9.07 -3.96
C VAL A 110 20.42 10.18 -3.89
N ILE A 111 19.46 10.16 -4.80
CA ILE A 111 18.32 11.07 -4.81
C ILE A 111 17.04 10.33 -4.46
N VAL A 112 16.08 11.07 -3.92
CA VAL A 112 14.70 10.63 -3.76
C VAL A 112 13.85 11.51 -4.65
N ASP A 113 13.42 10.94 -5.76
CA ASP A 113 12.56 11.57 -6.73
C ASP A 113 11.08 11.37 -6.31
N PRO A 114 10.31 12.45 -6.14
CA PRO A 114 8.87 12.35 -5.88
C PRO A 114 8.08 11.52 -6.90
N ALA A 115 8.54 11.46 -8.16
CA ALA A 115 7.87 10.71 -9.23
C ALA A 115 8.29 9.23 -9.26
N SER A 116 9.58 8.96 -9.05
CA SER A 116 10.19 7.63 -9.32
C SER A 116 10.83 6.97 -8.10
N GLY A 117 10.74 7.57 -6.92
CA GLY A 117 11.26 7.01 -5.68
C GLY A 117 12.76 7.18 -5.51
N ARG A 118 13.39 6.31 -4.70
CA ARG A 118 14.83 6.40 -4.43
C ARG A 118 15.64 5.88 -5.61
N ARG A 119 16.59 6.69 -6.10
CA ARG A 119 17.47 6.33 -7.21
C ARG A 119 18.94 6.59 -6.85
N LYS A 120 19.80 5.68 -7.31
CA LYS A 120 21.26 5.91 -7.36
C LYS A 120 21.59 6.38 -8.77
N VAL A 121 22.07 7.61 -8.88
CA VAL A 121 22.32 8.26 -10.17
C VAL A 121 23.83 8.46 -10.33
N PRO A 122 24.46 7.92 -11.40
CA PRO A 122 25.88 8.14 -11.67
C PRO A 122 26.14 9.62 -11.98
N LEU A 123 27.29 10.15 -11.54
CA LEU A 123 27.64 11.58 -11.70
C LEU A 123 27.57 12.07 -13.15
N ALA A 124 27.82 11.20 -14.13
CA ALA A 124 27.67 11.53 -15.55
C ALA A 124 26.21 11.88 -15.95
N GLU A 125 25.22 11.20 -15.37
CA GLU A 125 23.80 11.51 -15.57
C GLU A 125 23.41 12.76 -14.77
N VAL A 126 23.94 12.93 -13.55
CA VAL A 126 23.73 14.14 -12.73
C VAL A 126 24.17 15.39 -13.49
N SER A 127 25.32 15.34 -14.17
CA SER A 127 25.83 16.49 -14.94
C SER A 127 24.90 16.95 -16.05
N ARG A 128 24.05 16.07 -16.58
CA ARG A 128 23.10 16.41 -17.65
C ARG A 128 21.76 16.90 -17.09
N ALA A 129 21.40 16.43 -15.90
CA ALA A 129 20.09 16.62 -15.33
C ALA A 129 20.05 17.69 -14.22
N PHE A 130 21.14 17.92 -13.50
CA PHE A 130 21.21 18.93 -12.46
C PHE A 130 21.32 20.32 -13.07
N SER A 131 20.41 21.21 -12.68
CA SER A 131 20.36 22.58 -13.22
C SER A 131 21.34 23.56 -12.58
N GLY A 132 22.11 23.13 -11.56
CA GLY A 132 23.01 24.00 -10.79
C GLY A 132 22.34 24.68 -9.60
N ILE A 133 21.05 24.45 -9.34
CA ILE A 133 20.30 25.09 -8.26
C ILE A 133 19.95 24.08 -7.17
N ALA A 134 20.32 24.40 -5.93
CA ALA A 134 19.94 23.64 -4.73
C ALA A 134 19.27 24.53 -3.69
N LEU A 135 18.45 23.93 -2.84
CA LEU A 135 17.79 24.56 -1.71
C LEU A 135 18.10 23.77 -0.45
N GLU A 136 18.91 24.35 0.42
CA GLU A 136 19.17 23.81 1.75
C GLU A 136 18.02 24.17 2.68
N LEU A 137 17.66 23.22 3.55
CA LEU A 137 16.54 23.35 4.48
C LEU A 137 16.94 22.84 5.86
N TRP A 138 16.59 23.59 6.90
CA TRP A 138 16.77 23.16 8.29
C TRP A 138 15.70 23.76 9.21
N PRO A 139 15.38 23.09 10.34
CA PRO A 139 14.35 23.56 11.25
C PRO A 139 14.73 24.89 11.92
N LEU A 140 13.77 25.80 12.03
CA LEU A 140 13.82 27.01 12.85
C LEU A 140 13.59 26.67 14.34
N ALA A 141 13.72 27.66 15.22
CA ALA A 141 13.52 27.49 16.66
C ALA A 141 12.12 26.98 17.02
N ASP A 142 11.10 27.42 16.29
CA ASP A 142 9.69 27.08 16.51
C ASP A 142 9.24 25.82 15.73
N PHE A 143 10.18 25.03 15.20
CA PHE A 143 9.85 23.80 14.48
C PHE A 143 9.39 22.69 15.45
N GLU A 144 8.14 22.26 15.32
CA GLU A 144 7.57 21.17 16.12
C GLU A 144 7.70 19.81 15.42
N GLU A 145 8.25 18.80 16.12
CA GLU A 145 8.18 17.42 15.64
C GLU A 145 6.76 16.85 15.83
N LYS A 146 6.00 16.73 14.74
CA LYS A 146 4.60 16.26 14.75
C LYS A 146 4.30 15.26 13.64
N ASP A 147 3.42 14.30 13.88
CA ASP A 147 2.90 13.42 12.81
C ASP A 147 1.49 13.88 12.40
N GLU A 148 1.42 14.65 11.32
CA GLU A 148 0.16 15.09 10.71
C GLU A 148 -0.29 14.18 9.57
N ALA A 149 0.49 13.15 9.22
CA ALA A 149 0.11 12.18 8.22
C ALA A 149 -1.04 11.31 8.73
N ARG A 150 -2.27 11.83 8.67
CA ARG A 150 -3.48 11.14 9.11
C ARG A 150 -3.84 10.07 8.08
N PRO A 151 -3.70 8.77 8.39
CA PRO A 151 -4.22 7.75 7.49
C PRO A 151 -5.73 7.97 7.32
N VAL A 152 -6.19 7.92 6.07
CA VAL A 152 -7.61 8.10 5.77
C VAL A 152 -8.39 7.01 6.52
N PRO A 153 -9.33 7.37 7.42
CA PRO A 153 -10.04 6.37 8.19
C PRO A 153 -10.90 5.54 7.23
N LEU A 154 -10.64 4.24 7.18
CA LEU A 154 -11.38 3.27 6.36
C LEU A 154 -12.90 3.41 6.53
N LYS A 155 -13.35 3.74 7.73
CA LYS A 155 -14.77 4.00 8.04
C LYS A 155 -15.40 5.13 7.22
N LYS A 156 -14.63 6.17 6.84
CA LYS A 156 -15.13 7.26 5.97
C LYS A 156 -15.13 6.89 4.49
N LEU A 157 -14.28 5.95 4.07
CA LEU A 157 -14.18 5.47 2.68
C LEU A 157 -15.31 4.51 2.32
N VAL A 158 -15.80 3.78 3.31
CA VAL A 158 -16.71 2.64 3.14
C VAL A 158 -18.19 3.03 3.26
N GLY A 159 -18.48 4.24 3.74
CA GLY A 159 -19.85 4.69 4.01
C GLY A 159 -20.55 3.86 5.11
N HIS A 160 -21.83 4.12 5.34
CA HIS A 160 -22.63 3.33 6.27
C HIS A 160 -23.11 2.05 5.55
N LEU A 161 -22.41 0.94 5.74
CA LEU A 161 -22.84 -0.37 5.23
C LEU A 161 -24.01 -0.89 6.08
N GLN A 162 -25.24 -0.56 5.70
CA GLN A 162 -26.44 -1.13 6.31
C GLN A 162 -26.65 -2.56 5.78
N GLY A 163 -26.95 -3.50 6.69
CA GLY A 163 -27.38 -4.87 6.32
C GLY A 163 -26.30 -5.95 6.14
N LEU A 164 -25.01 -5.62 6.17
CA LEU A 164 -23.95 -6.64 6.03
C LEU A 164 -23.62 -7.40 7.33
N TRP A 165 -23.82 -6.78 8.49
CA TRP A 165 -23.47 -7.36 9.79
C TRP A 165 -24.07 -8.75 10.06
N PRO A 166 -25.36 -9.01 9.79
CA PRO A 166 -25.93 -10.35 9.95
C PRO A 166 -25.24 -11.40 9.07
N ALA A 167 -24.80 -11.03 7.86
CA ALA A 167 -24.10 -11.95 6.97
C ALA A 167 -22.67 -12.23 7.45
N VAL A 168 -21.98 -11.21 7.99
CA VAL A 168 -20.66 -11.36 8.64
C VAL A 168 -20.72 -12.38 9.78
N VAL A 169 -21.72 -12.30 10.65
CA VAL A 169 -21.89 -13.24 11.77
C VAL A 169 -22.13 -14.67 11.26
N LYS A 170 -22.99 -14.86 10.25
CA LYS A 170 -23.23 -16.18 9.64
C LYS A 170 -21.95 -16.78 9.04
N ILE A 171 -21.16 -15.98 8.33
CA ILE A 171 -19.87 -16.42 7.76
C ILE A 171 -18.91 -16.85 8.87
N LEU A 172 -18.83 -16.08 9.95
CA LEU A 172 -17.95 -16.37 11.08
C LEU A 172 -18.37 -17.66 11.83
N LEU A 173 -19.67 -17.88 12.01
CA LEU A 173 -20.19 -19.14 12.59
C LEU A 173 -19.88 -20.36 11.71
N LEU A 174 -20.13 -20.28 10.40
CA LEU A 174 -19.80 -21.37 9.47
C LEU A 174 -18.29 -21.64 9.45
N ALA A 175 -17.46 -20.59 9.53
CA ALA A 175 -16.03 -20.75 9.64
C ALA A 175 -15.61 -21.45 10.93
N LEU A 176 -16.20 -21.08 12.07
CA LEU A 176 -15.95 -21.76 13.35
C LEU A 176 -16.29 -23.25 13.26
N CYS A 177 -17.42 -23.62 12.63
CA CYS A 177 -17.75 -25.03 12.39
C CYS A 177 -16.70 -25.75 11.55
N ILE A 178 -16.16 -25.11 10.50
CA ILE A 178 -15.08 -25.67 9.68
C ILE A 178 -13.81 -25.87 10.51
N GLU A 179 -13.48 -24.94 11.41
CA GLU A 179 -12.31 -25.07 12.28
C GLU A 179 -12.48 -26.23 13.26
N VAL A 180 -13.66 -26.46 13.83
CA VAL A 180 -13.95 -27.63 14.67
C VAL A 180 -13.70 -28.94 13.90
N PHE A 181 -14.25 -29.07 12.68
CA PHE A 181 -14.01 -30.25 11.85
C PHE A 181 -12.52 -30.42 11.47
N THR A 182 -11.80 -29.31 11.31
CA THR A 182 -10.37 -29.33 11.00
C THR A 182 -9.54 -29.74 12.22
N LEU A 183 -9.90 -29.33 13.43
CA LEU A 183 -9.25 -29.76 14.67
C LEU A 183 -9.46 -31.25 14.98
N LEU A 184 -10.60 -31.82 14.55
CA LEU A 184 -10.91 -33.23 14.74
C LEU A 184 -10.14 -34.14 13.78
N SER A 185 -9.73 -33.65 12.60
CA SER A 185 -9.15 -34.53 11.56
C SER A 185 -7.86 -35.27 11.99
N PRO A 186 -6.93 -34.70 12.78
CA PRO A 186 -5.76 -35.43 13.25
C PRO A 186 -6.09 -36.60 14.18
N LEU A 187 -7.22 -36.53 14.90
CA LEU A 187 -7.66 -37.58 15.82
C LEU A 187 -8.04 -38.87 15.09
N TYR A 188 -8.53 -38.78 13.84
CA TYR A 188 -8.81 -39.95 13.01
C TYR A 188 -7.57 -40.84 12.88
N LEU A 189 -6.45 -40.25 12.46
CA LEU A 189 -5.22 -40.99 12.24
C LEU A 189 -4.64 -41.51 13.56
N GLN A 190 -4.75 -40.73 14.64
CA GLN A 190 -4.34 -41.19 15.96
C GLN A 190 -5.12 -42.41 16.44
N TRP A 191 -6.45 -42.36 16.40
CA TRP A 191 -7.29 -43.47 16.87
C TRP A 191 -7.13 -44.72 16.01
N VAL A 192 -6.96 -44.55 14.69
CA VAL A 192 -6.65 -45.67 13.81
C VAL A 192 -5.31 -46.31 14.19
N LEU A 193 -4.25 -45.53 14.41
CA LEU A 193 -2.94 -46.09 14.72
C LEU A 193 -2.85 -46.67 16.13
N ASP A 194 -3.42 -46.00 17.13
CA ASP A 194 -3.24 -46.37 18.53
C ASP A 194 -4.26 -47.42 19.02
N GLN A 195 -5.47 -47.44 18.46
CA GLN A 195 -6.54 -48.36 18.90
C GLN A 195 -6.80 -49.45 17.86
N VAL A 196 -7.08 -49.06 16.61
CA VAL A 196 -7.49 -50.02 15.57
C VAL A 196 -6.34 -50.93 15.14
N VAL A 197 -5.18 -50.37 14.81
CA VAL A 197 -4.04 -51.16 14.30
C VAL A 197 -3.46 -52.05 15.41
N VAL A 198 -3.42 -51.54 16.65
CA VAL A 198 -2.92 -52.31 17.81
C VAL A 198 -3.89 -53.43 18.21
N SER A 199 -5.20 -53.17 18.22
CA SER A 199 -6.23 -54.17 18.61
C SER A 199 -6.74 -55.02 17.44
N ALA A 200 -6.31 -54.74 16.20
CA ALA A 200 -6.79 -55.36 14.96
C ALA A 200 -8.34 -55.31 14.78
N ASP A 201 -8.99 -54.29 15.35
CA ASP A 201 -10.45 -54.16 15.39
C ASP A 201 -10.99 -53.59 14.07
N ARG A 202 -11.49 -54.48 13.20
CA ARG A 202 -12.03 -54.11 11.89
C ARG A 202 -13.37 -53.38 11.97
N ASP A 203 -14.15 -53.64 13.02
CA ASP A 203 -15.46 -53.01 13.19
C ASP A 203 -15.28 -51.55 13.66
N LEU A 204 -14.32 -51.30 14.56
CA LEU A 204 -13.92 -49.94 14.92
C LEU A 204 -13.33 -49.19 13.72
N LEU A 205 -12.49 -49.84 12.90
CA LEU A 205 -11.94 -49.23 11.68
C LEU A 205 -13.04 -48.72 10.74
N THR A 206 -14.00 -49.57 10.43
CA THR A 206 -15.11 -49.23 9.52
C THR A 206 -16.00 -48.15 10.11
N THR A 207 -16.28 -48.21 11.41
CA THR A 207 -17.05 -47.18 12.13
C THR A 207 -16.36 -45.82 12.08
N LEU A 208 -15.05 -45.76 12.38
CA LEU A 208 -14.27 -44.54 12.30
C LEU A 208 -14.19 -44.00 10.86
N ALA A 209 -14.00 -44.88 9.87
CA ALA A 209 -13.94 -44.49 8.47
C ALA A 209 -15.26 -43.84 8.00
N ILE A 210 -16.41 -44.44 8.33
CA ILE A 210 -17.73 -43.87 7.98
C ILE A 210 -17.97 -42.56 8.73
N GLY A 211 -17.66 -42.50 10.02
CA GLY A 211 -17.83 -41.30 10.84
C GLY A 211 -17.00 -40.11 10.35
N PHE A 212 -15.71 -40.32 10.08
CA PHE A 212 -14.84 -39.25 9.57
C PHE A 212 -15.09 -38.93 8.09
N ALA A 213 -15.58 -39.88 7.29
CA ALA A 213 -16.08 -39.58 5.94
C ALA A 213 -17.28 -38.62 6.01
N LEU A 214 -18.22 -38.84 6.92
CA LEU A 214 -19.34 -37.93 7.14
C LEU A 214 -18.86 -36.53 7.60
N VAL A 215 -17.92 -36.47 8.55
CA VAL A 215 -17.30 -35.19 8.97
C VAL A 215 -16.63 -34.48 7.80
N ALA A 216 -15.92 -35.20 6.94
CA ALA A 216 -15.28 -34.63 5.75
C ALA A 216 -16.31 -34.06 4.77
N ILE A 217 -17.41 -34.78 4.51
CA ILE A 217 -18.52 -34.30 3.66
C ILE A 217 -19.14 -33.04 4.25
N LEU A 218 -19.47 -33.05 5.55
CA LEU A 218 -20.04 -31.88 6.24
C LEU A 218 -19.10 -30.68 6.19
N ARG A 219 -17.79 -30.90 6.37
CA ARG A 219 -16.77 -29.86 6.24
C ARG A 219 -16.73 -29.26 4.83
N VAL A 220 -16.78 -30.08 3.79
CA VAL A 220 -16.80 -29.63 2.39
C VAL A 220 -18.07 -28.81 2.10
N LEU A 221 -19.25 -29.31 2.50
CA LEU A 221 -20.53 -28.62 2.32
C LEU A 221 -20.55 -27.27 3.06
N THR A 222 -20.08 -27.24 4.31
CA THR A 222 -19.98 -26.01 5.11
C THR A 222 -19.00 -25.02 4.48
N THR A 223 -17.89 -25.51 3.94
CA THR A 223 -16.90 -24.68 3.23
C THR A 223 -17.48 -24.07 1.96
N ALA A 224 -18.23 -24.85 1.18
CA ALA A 224 -18.92 -24.38 -0.02
C ALA A 224 -19.98 -23.32 0.33
N LEU A 225 -20.80 -23.57 1.36
CA LEU A 225 -21.81 -22.61 1.82
C LEU A 225 -21.18 -21.30 2.32
N ARG A 226 -20.11 -21.39 3.12
CA ARG A 226 -19.33 -20.22 3.56
C ARG A 226 -18.78 -19.45 2.37
N GLY A 227 -18.22 -20.15 1.38
CA GLY A 227 -17.68 -19.56 0.16
C GLY A 227 -18.74 -18.82 -0.65
N TYR A 228 -19.91 -19.43 -0.83
CA TYR A 228 -21.04 -18.80 -1.52
C TYR A 228 -21.52 -17.53 -0.81
N LEU A 229 -21.69 -17.58 0.52
CA LEU A 229 -22.09 -16.40 1.31
C LEU A 229 -21.04 -15.29 1.24
N LEU A 230 -19.75 -15.64 1.33
CA LEU A 230 -18.66 -14.67 1.20
C LEU A 230 -18.66 -14.01 -0.18
N MET A 231 -18.85 -14.78 -1.26
CA MET A 231 -18.96 -14.27 -2.63
C MET A 231 -20.15 -13.33 -2.82
N TYR A 232 -21.30 -13.68 -2.24
CA TYR A 232 -22.51 -12.84 -2.30
C TYR A 232 -22.31 -11.50 -1.58
N VAL A 233 -21.78 -11.56 -0.35
CA VAL A 233 -21.47 -10.37 0.46
C VAL A 233 -20.41 -9.49 -0.19
N SER A 234 -19.33 -10.09 -0.70
CA SER A 234 -18.24 -9.34 -1.33
C SER A 234 -18.70 -8.66 -2.62
N SER A 235 -19.54 -9.31 -3.42
CA SER A 235 -20.09 -8.74 -4.66
C SER A 235 -21.02 -7.57 -4.39
N LEU A 236 -21.94 -7.69 -3.42
CA LEU A 236 -22.82 -6.59 -3.01
C LEU A 236 -22.03 -5.41 -2.46
N ALA A 237 -21.03 -5.68 -1.61
CA ALA A 237 -20.15 -4.64 -1.09
C ALA A 237 -19.38 -3.94 -2.21
N SER A 238 -18.86 -4.69 -3.19
CA SER A 238 -18.14 -4.13 -4.34
C SER A 238 -19.02 -3.19 -5.17
N VAL A 239 -20.24 -3.61 -5.53
CA VAL A 239 -21.19 -2.77 -6.28
C VAL A 239 -21.53 -1.50 -5.50
N GLN A 240 -21.84 -1.62 -4.21
CA GLN A 240 -22.19 -0.46 -3.38
C GLN A 240 -21.02 0.53 -3.25
N TRP A 241 -19.80 0.04 -3.02
CA TRP A 241 -18.62 0.89 -2.83
C TRP A 241 -18.25 1.62 -4.12
N GLN A 242 -18.21 0.89 -5.23
CA GLN A 242 -17.92 1.49 -6.54
C GLN A 242 -18.99 2.52 -6.90
N SER A 243 -20.27 2.22 -6.67
CA SER A 243 -21.38 3.15 -6.93
C SER A 243 -21.28 4.41 -6.07
N ASN A 244 -20.98 4.28 -4.77
CA ASN A 244 -20.85 5.42 -3.87
C ASN A 244 -19.65 6.31 -4.22
N VAL A 245 -18.50 5.71 -4.52
CA VAL A 245 -17.29 6.46 -4.91
C VAL A 245 -17.50 7.13 -6.26
N PHE A 246 -18.15 6.46 -7.21
CA PHE A 246 -18.48 7.05 -8.51
C PHE A 246 -19.47 8.20 -8.36
N ALA A 247 -20.53 8.04 -7.56
CA ALA A 247 -21.48 9.11 -7.27
C ALA A 247 -20.81 10.33 -6.59
N HIS A 248 -19.84 10.11 -5.70
CA HIS A 248 -19.05 11.19 -5.11
C HIS A 248 -18.13 11.84 -6.13
N LEU A 249 -17.46 11.06 -6.99
CA LEU A 249 -16.59 11.56 -8.05
C LEU A 249 -17.35 12.51 -8.98
N LEU A 250 -18.60 12.17 -9.35
CA LEU A 250 -19.46 13.02 -10.19
C LEU A 250 -19.85 14.35 -9.53
N ARG A 251 -19.74 14.47 -8.20
CA ARG A 251 -20.04 15.71 -7.45
C ARG A 251 -18.80 16.54 -7.16
N LEU A 252 -17.62 16.15 -7.64
CA LEU A 252 -16.40 16.93 -7.43
C LEU A 252 -16.36 18.14 -8.37
N PRO A 253 -15.78 19.27 -7.93
CA PRO A 253 -15.67 20.47 -8.76
C PRO A 253 -14.79 20.24 -9.99
N THR A 254 -15.06 20.96 -11.07
CA THR A 254 -14.31 20.88 -12.34
C THR A 254 -12.80 21.05 -12.15
N ALA A 255 -12.39 21.94 -11.24
CA ALA A 255 -11.00 22.16 -10.86
C ALA A 255 -10.26 20.90 -10.36
N TYR A 256 -10.98 19.89 -9.84
CA TYR A 256 -10.38 18.60 -9.47
C TYR A 256 -9.88 17.84 -10.71
N PHE A 257 -10.67 17.85 -11.79
CA PHE A 257 -10.40 17.12 -13.02
C PHE A 257 -9.37 17.82 -13.91
N GLU A 258 -9.41 19.15 -13.98
CA GLU A 258 -8.44 19.94 -14.77
C GLU A 258 -7.00 19.75 -14.29
N LYS A 259 -6.82 19.51 -12.99
CA LYS A 259 -5.51 19.30 -12.36
C LYS A 259 -4.93 17.90 -12.54
N ARG A 260 -5.71 16.93 -13.06
CA ARG A 260 -5.34 15.51 -13.07
C ARG A 260 -5.47 14.91 -14.46
N HIS A 261 -4.54 14.03 -14.79
CA HIS A 261 -4.70 13.19 -15.97
C HIS A 261 -5.81 12.16 -15.75
N ILE A 262 -6.64 11.94 -16.78
CA ILE A 262 -7.73 10.96 -16.76
C ILE A 262 -7.26 9.58 -16.30
N GLY A 263 -6.07 9.14 -16.74
CA GLY A 263 -5.50 7.84 -16.35
C GLY A 263 -5.20 7.72 -14.85
N ASP A 264 -4.81 8.81 -14.20
CA ASP A 264 -4.57 8.81 -12.75
C ASP A 264 -5.91 8.73 -11.98
N VAL A 265 -6.93 9.48 -12.42
CA VAL A 265 -8.28 9.40 -11.84
C VAL A 265 -8.85 7.99 -11.95
N VAL A 266 -8.73 7.35 -13.12
CA VAL A 266 -9.15 5.96 -13.35
C VAL A 266 -8.38 5.00 -12.43
N SER A 267 -7.06 5.12 -12.34
CA SER A 267 -6.25 4.25 -11.50
C SER A 267 -6.56 4.39 -10.00
N ARG A 268 -6.86 5.61 -9.53
CA ARG A 268 -7.31 5.87 -8.15
C ARG A 268 -8.71 5.32 -7.89
N PHE A 269 -9.61 5.40 -8.86
CA PHE A 269 -10.94 4.79 -8.76
C PHE A 269 -10.85 3.26 -8.64
N HIS A 270 -9.99 2.61 -9.44
CA HIS A 270 -9.78 1.16 -9.34
C HIS A 270 -9.13 0.72 -8.00
N ALA A 271 -8.53 1.62 -7.23
CA ALA A 271 -8.06 1.29 -5.89
C ALA A 271 -9.21 0.83 -4.96
N VAL A 272 -10.47 1.21 -5.24
CA VAL A 272 -11.65 0.71 -4.53
C VAL A 272 -11.72 -0.82 -4.58
N ASP A 273 -11.49 -1.41 -5.74
CA ASP A 273 -11.58 -2.87 -5.94
C ASP A 273 -10.51 -3.59 -5.13
N SER A 274 -9.25 -3.15 -5.22
CA SER A 274 -8.16 -3.71 -4.43
C SER A 274 -8.41 -3.58 -2.92
N ILE A 275 -8.97 -2.45 -2.47
CA ILE A 275 -9.27 -2.23 -1.05
C ILE A 275 -10.40 -3.16 -0.58
N GLN A 276 -11.47 -3.25 -1.37
CA GLN A 276 -12.62 -4.09 -1.07
C GLN A 276 -12.22 -5.57 -1.04
N GLN A 277 -11.51 -6.07 -2.05
CA GLN A 277 -11.06 -7.47 -2.10
C GLN A 277 -10.15 -7.81 -0.91
N THR A 278 -9.23 -6.92 -0.55
CA THR A 278 -8.33 -7.12 0.59
C THR A 278 -9.11 -7.16 1.90
N LEU A 279 -10.04 -6.23 2.13
CA LEU A 279 -10.83 -6.20 3.36
C LEU A 279 -11.80 -7.38 3.44
N SER A 280 -12.46 -7.73 2.35
CA SER A 280 -13.40 -8.85 2.31
C SER A 280 -12.73 -10.21 2.44
N SER A 281 -11.48 -10.38 2.00
CA SER A 281 -10.77 -11.66 2.11
C SER A 281 -9.87 -11.73 3.36
N SER A 282 -8.98 -10.74 3.54
CA SER A 282 -7.93 -10.79 4.56
C SER A 282 -8.45 -10.55 5.97
N PHE A 283 -9.51 -9.76 6.17
CA PHE A 283 -10.02 -9.49 7.51
C PHE A 283 -10.59 -10.77 8.15
N PHE A 284 -11.47 -11.47 7.43
CA PHE A 284 -12.10 -12.69 7.91
C PHE A 284 -11.09 -13.80 8.12
N SER A 285 -10.18 -14.02 7.18
CA SER A 285 -9.12 -15.02 7.34
C SER A 285 -8.24 -14.70 8.54
N THR A 286 -7.82 -13.44 8.74
CA THR A 286 -6.96 -13.06 9.88
C THR A 286 -7.60 -13.35 11.24
N VAL A 287 -8.89 -13.03 11.42
CA VAL A 287 -9.59 -13.30 12.69
C VAL A 287 -9.68 -14.80 12.94
N LEU A 288 -10.03 -15.58 11.91
CA LEU A 288 -10.18 -17.03 12.01
C LEU A 288 -8.85 -17.74 12.21
N ASP A 289 -7.80 -17.35 11.47
CA ASP A 289 -6.45 -17.86 11.62
C ASP A 289 -5.89 -17.57 13.01
N GLY A 290 -6.24 -16.42 13.60
CA GLY A 290 -5.89 -16.08 14.98
C GLY A 290 -6.57 -17.00 15.99
N ILE A 291 -7.90 -17.17 15.91
CA ILE A 291 -8.66 -18.06 16.80
C ILE A 291 -8.16 -19.50 16.66
N MET A 292 -8.00 -19.99 15.43
CA MET A 292 -7.52 -21.34 15.17
C MET A 292 -6.07 -21.54 15.60
N GLY A 293 -5.20 -20.54 15.38
CA GLY A 293 -3.81 -20.59 15.83
C GLY A 293 -3.72 -20.76 17.36
N ILE A 294 -4.56 -20.06 18.11
CA ILE A 294 -4.66 -20.23 19.58
C ILE A 294 -5.18 -21.63 19.91
N ALA A 295 -6.25 -22.10 19.26
CA ALA A 295 -6.83 -23.42 19.53
C ALA A 295 -5.85 -24.57 19.26
N VAL A 296 -5.14 -24.52 18.13
CA VAL A 296 -4.10 -25.51 17.77
C VAL A 296 -2.95 -25.47 18.77
N LEU A 297 -2.50 -24.28 19.17
CA LEU A 297 -1.43 -24.11 20.14
C LEU A 297 -1.80 -24.69 21.52
N VAL A 298 -3.04 -24.47 21.98
CA VAL A 298 -3.55 -25.09 23.20
C VAL A 298 -3.56 -26.62 23.06
N MET A 299 -4.06 -27.15 21.93
CA MET A 299 -4.03 -28.61 21.68
C MET A 299 -2.61 -29.17 21.69
N MET A 300 -1.65 -28.51 21.06
CA MET A 300 -0.24 -28.96 21.07
C MET A 300 0.34 -28.99 22.49
N MET A 301 0.08 -27.95 23.29
CA MET A 301 0.53 -27.90 24.69
C MET A 301 -0.08 -29.03 25.54
N LEU A 302 -1.33 -29.43 25.27
CA LEU A 302 -1.98 -30.55 25.94
C LEU A 302 -1.34 -31.91 25.58
N TYR A 303 -0.84 -32.09 24.35
CA TYR A 303 -0.18 -33.33 23.93
C TYR A 303 1.24 -33.44 24.51
N SER A 304 2.07 -32.42 24.34
CA SER A 304 3.44 -32.41 24.87
C SER A 304 4.00 -30.99 24.92
N TRP A 305 4.34 -30.53 26.12
CA TRP A 305 4.98 -29.22 26.31
C TRP A 305 6.39 -29.16 25.70
N GLN A 306 7.13 -30.28 25.67
CA GLN A 306 8.49 -30.37 25.13
C GLN A 306 8.51 -30.20 23.61
N LEU A 307 7.63 -30.91 22.91
CA LEU A 307 7.48 -30.78 21.46
C LEU A 307 6.90 -29.40 21.11
N SER A 308 5.97 -28.88 21.92
CA SER A 308 5.41 -27.54 21.72
C SER A 308 6.49 -26.45 21.80
N LEU A 309 7.45 -26.56 22.73
CA LEU A 309 8.56 -25.61 22.84
C LEU A 309 9.43 -25.61 21.57
N LEU A 310 9.68 -26.78 20.98
CA LEU A 310 10.36 -26.87 19.68
C LEU A 310 9.54 -26.19 18.57
N SER A 311 8.22 -26.39 18.53
CA SER A 311 7.34 -25.69 17.58
C SER A 311 7.44 -24.17 17.74
N PHE A 312 7.43 -23.65 18.97
CA PHE A 312 7.60 -22.23 19.24
C PHE A 312 8.95 -21.69 18.71
N LEU A 313 10.03 -22.46 18.89
CA LEU A 313 11.34 -22.09 18.35
C LEU A 313 11.32 -22.03 16.81
N LEU A 314 10.71 -23.00 16.14
CA LEU A 314 10.59 -23.03 14.68
C LEU A 314 9.75 -21.84 14.17
N VAL A 315 8.63 -21.56 14.82
CA VAL A 315 7.79 -20.39 14.55
C VAL A 315 8.57 -19.08 14.72
N PHE A 316 9.35 -18.96 15.79
CA PHE A 316 10.17 -17.79 16.04
C PHE A 316 11.24 -17.59 14.97
N LEU A 317 11.93 -18.66 14.56
CA LEU A 317 12.90 -18.63 13.45
C LEU A 317 12.24 -18.25 12.13
N TYR A 318 11.04 -18.75 11.87
CA TYR A 318 10.25 -18.39 10.68
C TYR A 318 9.90 -16.90 10.68
N LEU A 319 9.43 -16.36 11.81
CA LEU A 319 9.11 -14.95 11.97
C LEU A 319 10.35 -14.07 11.76
N LEU A 320 11.49 -14.46 12.33
CA LEU A 320 12.76 -13.75 12.19
C LEU A 320 13.20 -13.69 10.72
N LEU A 321 13.18 -14.83 10.02
CA LEU A 321 13.47 -14.90 8.58
C LEU A 321 12.59 -13.93 7.79
N ARG A 322 11.28 -13.91 8.08
CA ARG A 322 10.34 -13.02 7.41
C ARG A 322 10.63 -11.55 7.66
N VAL A 323 10.87 -11.15 8.91
CA VAL A 323 11.14 -9.75 9.28
C VAL A 323 12.39 -9.25 8.56
N LEU A 324 13.45 -10.07 8.50
CA LEU A 324 14.68 -9.76 7.77
C LEU A 324 14.42 -9.61 6.26
N TRP A 325 13.57 -10.47 5.68
CA TRP A 325 13.26 -10.46 4.25
C TRP A 325 12.26 -9.38 3.81
N TYR A 326 11.48 -8.82 4.74
CA TYR A 326 10.42 -7.88 4.40
C TYR A 326 10.94 -6.59 3.76
N SER A 327 12.00 -6.00 4.33
CA SER A 327 12.55 -4.73 3.83
C SER A 327 13.02 -4.80 2.37
N PRO A 328 13.85 -5.78 1.95
CA PRO A 328 14.29 -5.86 0.55
C PRO A 328 13.14 -6.19 -0.40
N LEU A 329 12.21 -7.09 -0.01
CA LEU A 329 11.06 -7.43 -0.84
C LEU A 329 10.18 -6.21 -1.09
N ARG A 330 9.86 -5.45 -0.03
CA ARG A 330 9.06 -4.23 -0.14
C ARG A 330 9.71 -3.22 -1.09
N ALA A 331 11.00 -2.97 -0.95
CA ALA A 331 11.71 -2.01 -1.80
C ALA A 331 11.69 -2.45 -3.28
N ALA A 332 11.90 -3.73 -3.56
CA ALA A 332 11.85 -4.27 -4.92
C ALA A 332 10.42 -4.22 -5.51
N THR A 333 9.39 -4.45 -4.71
CA THR A 333 7.99 -4.32 -5.15
C THR A 333 7.63 -2.87 -5.46
N GLU A 334 8.06 -1.91 -4.62
CA GLU A 334 7.88 -0.47 -4.87
C GLU A 334 8.55 -0.05 -6.18
N GLU A 335 9.80 -0.48 -6.41
CA GLU A 335 10.54 -0.26 -7.68
C GLU A 335 9.78 -0.86 -8.88
N GLY A 336 9.25 -2.09 -8.76
CA GLY A 336 8.47 -2.75 -9.82
C GLY A 336 7.19 -2.00 -10.21
N ILE A 337 6.50 -1.41 -9.23
CA ILE A 337 5.30 -0.58 -9.49
C ILE A 337 5.66 0.67 -10.29
N ILE A 338 6.79 1.31 -9.98
CA ILE A 338 7.26 2.53 -10.65
C ILE A 338 7.60 2.24 -12.12
N HIS A 339 8.38 1.18 -12.38
CA HIS A 339 8.71 0.80 -13.77
C HIS A 339 7.49 0.35 -14.56
N ALA A 340 6.52 -0.33 -13.92
CA ALA A 340 5.26 -0.67 -14.56
C ALA A 340 4.46 0.59 -14.95
N ALA A 341 4.36 1.57 -14.05
CA ALA A 341 3.67 2.83 -14.33
C ALA A 341 4.35 3.63 -15.46
N ALA A 342 5.68 3.68 -15.50
CA ALA A 342 6.42 4.35 -16.58
C ALA A 342 6.17 3.69 -17.95
N HIS A 343 6.19 2.36 -18.00
CA HIS A 343 5.85 1.59 -19.20
C HIS A 343 4.40 1.86 -19.66
N ASP A 344 3.43 1.77 -18.75
CA ASP A 344 2.02 1.93 -19.09
C ASP A 344 1.69 3.38 -19.51
N SER A 345 2.34 4.37 -18.89
CA SER A 345 2.25 5.78 -19.28
C SER A 345 2.80 6.03 -20.68
N ASN A 346 3.99 5.48 -20.98
CA ASN A 346 4.59 5.57 -22.32
C ASN A 346 3.69 4.95 -23.40
N PHE A 347 3.04 3.82 -23.08
CA PHE A 347 2.08 3.18 -23.97
C PHE A 347 0.88 4.10 -24.26
N LEU A 348 0.24 4.66 -23.23
CA LEU A 348 -0.90 5.57 -23.41
C LEU A 348 -0.53 6.84 -24.21
N GLU A 349 0.62 7.43 -23.93
CA GLU A 349 1.14 8.58 -24.67
C GLU A 349 1.35 8.22 -26.15
N THR A 350 1.90 7.05 -26.44
CA THR A 350 2.11 6.54 -27.81
C THR A 350 0.79 6.44 -28.57
N ILE A 351 -0.24 5.87 -27.95
CA ILE A 351 -1.55 5.68 -28.58
C ILE A 351 -2.26 7.03 -28.78
N ARG A 352 -2.21 7.94 -27.79
CA ARG A 352 -2.77 9.30 -27.94
C ARG A 352 -2.06 10.09 -29.05
N GLY A 353 -0.74 9.97 -29.13
CA GLY A 353 0.11 10.65 -30.11
C GLY A 353 0.26 9.93 -31.45
N ILE A 354 -0.52 8.87 -31.72
CA ILE A 354 -0.26 7.97 -32.84
C ILE A 354 -0.26 8.67 -34.21
N LYS A 355 -1.13 9.69 -34.38
CA LYS A 355 -1.19 10.48 -35.61
C LYS A 355 0.13 11.19 -35.85
N THR A 356 0.65 11.88 -34.85
CA THR A 356 1.94 12.59 -34.90
C THR A 356 3.07 11.61 -35.18
N ILE A 357 3.14 10.48 -34.47
CA ILE A 357 4.19 9.49 -34.64
C ILE A 357 4.22 8.94 -36.07
N LYS A 358 3.05 8.69 -36.68
CA LYS A 358 2.95 8.24 -38.08
C LYS A 358 3.35 9.34 -39.07
N LEU A 359 2.93 10.60 -38.83
CA LEU A 359 3.28 11.74 -39.68
C LEU A 359 4.80 11.98 -39.73
N PHE A 360 5.48 11.82 -38.59
CA PHE A 360 6.94 11.99 -38.48
C PHE A 360 7.74 10.69 -38.67
N ASN A 361 7.08 9.59 -39.08
CA ASN A 361 7.67 8.26 -39.28
C ASN A 361 8.63 7.82 -38.14
N SER A 362 8.27 8.14 -36.90
CA SER A 362 9.11 7.94 -35.70
C SER A 362 8.77 6.64 -34.94
N GLN A 363 8.15 5.66 -35.61
CA GLN A 363 7.68 4.42 -35.00
C GLN A 363 8.84 3.61 -34.41
N GLN A 364 9.97 3.51 -35.11
CA GLN A 364 11.11 2.71 -34.65
C GLN A 364 11.78 3.31 -33.42
N GLN A 365 11.92 4.64 -33.37
CA GLN A 365 12.41 5.34 -32.18
C GLN A 365 11.48 5.10 -30.97
N ARG A 366 10.16 5.20 -31.19
CA ARG A 366 9.19 4.96 -30.12
C ARG A 366 9.18 3.50 -29.66
N MET A 367 9.32 2.56 -30.59
CA MET A 367 9.44 1.13 -30.29
C MET A 367 10.67 0.83 -29.44
N SER A 368 11.82 1.43 -29.77
CA SER A 368 13.05 1.27 -28.99
C SER A 368 12.91 1.76 -27.55
N LEU A 369 12.30 2.95 -27.36
CA LEU A 369 11.99 3.48 -26.02
C LEU A 369 11.05 2.54 -25.25
N TRP A 370 9.98 2.06 -25.91
CA TRP A 370 9.03 1.14 -25.30
C TRP A 370 9.70 -0.18 -24.88
N GLN A 371 10.56 -0.75 -25.73
CA GLN A 371 11.33 -1.96 -25.41
C GLN A 371 12.27 -1.76 -24.22
N SER A 372 12.93 -0.59 -24.11
CA SER A 372 13.77 -0.27 -22.96
C SER A 372 12.96 -0.25 -21.66
N LEU A 373 11.81 0.44 -21.66
CA LEU A 373 10.93 0.50 -20.48
C LEU A 373 10.34 -0.86 -20.13
N LEU A 374 10.03 -1.69 -21.13
CA LEU A 374 9.59 -3.06 -20.91
C LEU A 374 10.70 -3.90 -20.26
N ALA A 375 11.95 -3.78 -20.72
CA ALA A 375 13.07 -4.47 -20.12
C ALA A 375 13.26 -4.07 -18.65
N ASP A 376 13.15 -2.77 -18.32
CA ASP A 376 13.21 -2.29 -16.93
C ASP A 376 12.08 -2.86 -16.07
N LYS A 377 10.84 -2.85 -16.57
CA LYS A 377 9.67 -3.45 -15.90
C LYS A 377 9.88 -4.93 -15.63
N VAL A 378 10.34 -5.69 -16.63
CA VAL A 378 10.61 -7.13 -16.51
C VAL A 378 11.75 -7.39 -15.53
N ASN A 379 12.83 -6.61 -15.56
CA ASN A 379 13.96 -6.76 -14.65
C ASN A 379 13.57 -6.48 -13.18
N ALA A 380 12.76 -5.44 -12.94
CA ALA A 380 12.22 -5.16 -11.61
C ALA A 380 11.30 -6.30 -11.13
N GLY A 381 10.45 -6.83 -12.01
CA GLY A 381 9.63 -8.02 -11.73
C GLY A 381 10.48 -9.26 -11.39
N LEU A 382 11.52 -9.54 -12.17
CA LEU A 382 12.46 -10.63 -11.92
C LEU A 382 13.18 -10.48 -10.58
N ARG A 383 13.50 -9.25 -10.16
CA ARG A 383 14.09 -8.99 -8.84
C ARG A 383 13.14 -9.39 -7.72
N VAL A 384 11.84 -9.06 -7.84
CA VAL A 384 10.81 -9.50 -6.89
C VAL A 384 10.70 -11.03 -6.89
N SER A 385 10.60 -11.66 -8.05
CA SER A 385 10.50 -13.12 -8.17
C SER A 385 11.71 -13.84 -7.59
N LYS A 386 12.93 -13.34 -7.81
CA LYS A 386 14.16 -13.90 -7.21
C LYS A 386 14.11 -13.82 -5.68
N LEU A 387 13.72 -12.67 -5.13
CA LEU A 387 13.59 -12.50 -3.68
C LEU A 387 12.54 -13.45 -3.07
N GLN A 388 11.41 -13.64 -3.76
CA GLN A 388 10.38 -14.60 -3.35
C GLN A 388 10.89 -16.04 -3.42
N LEU A 389 11.65 -16.40 -4.46
CA LEU A 389 12.24 -17.72 -4.63
C LEU A 389 13.21 -18.03 -3.48
N PHE A 390 14.15 -17.13 -3.18
CA PHE A 390 15.10 -17.33 -2.08
C PHE A 390 14.42 -17.41 -0.71
N TYR A 391 13.38 -16.60 -0.49
CA TYR A 391 12.53 -16.73 0.71
C TYR A 391 11.86 -18.10 0.77
N GLY A 392 11.29 -18.56 -0.35
CA GLY A 392 10.67 -19.87 -0.49
C GLY A 392 11.64 -21.00 -0.12
N LEU A 393 12.86 -20.98 -0.67
CA LEU A 393 13.91 -21.94 -0.33
C LEU A 393 14.26 -21.92 1.17
N GLY A 394 14.48 -20.73 1.74
CA GLY A 394 14.82 -20.60 3.17
C GLY A 394 13.72 -21.11 4.10
N SER A 395 12.47 -20.72 3.82
CA SER A 395 11.31 -21.17 4.58
C SER A 395 11.03 -22.69 4.42
N GLY A 396 11.23 -23.23 3.21
CA GLY A 396 11.10 -24.66 2.93
C GLY A 396 12.14 -25.50 3.65
N LEU A 397 13.41 -25.06 3.67
CA LEU A 397 14.47 -25.73 4.44
C LEU A 397 14.17 -25.73 5.94
N LEU A 398 13.70 -24.60 6.48
CA LEU A 398 13.32 -24.51 7.89
C LEU A 398 12.17 -25.47 8.24
N SER A 399 11.15 -25.56 7.37
CA SER A 399 10.02 -26.48 7.54
C SER A 399 10.44 -27.95 7.45
N ALA A 400 11.31 -28.30 6.50
CA ALA A 400 11.84 -29.66 6.34
C ALA A 400 12.68 -30.09 7.55
N LEU A 401 13.61 -29.23 8.00
CA LEU A 401 14.42 -29.49 9.19
C LEU A 401 13.54 -29.58 10.45
N GLY A 402 12.54 -28.71 10.57
CA GLY A 402 11.56 -28.74 11.66
C GLY A 402 10.80 -30.08 11.72
N SER A 403 10.32 -30.56 10.56
CA SER A 403 9.66 -31.86 10.45
C SER A 403 10.56 -33.02 10.86
N ILE A 404 11.83 -33.03 10.41
CA ILE A 404 12.81 -34.07 10.76
C ILE A 404 13.08 -34.07 12.27
N LEU A 405 13.32 -32.89 12.86
CA LEU A 405 13.56 -32.76 14.31
C LEU A 405 12.37 -33.23 15.14
N MET A 406 11.16 -32.95 14.68
CA MET A 406 9.92 -33.39 15.33
C MET A 406 9.76 -34.90 15.32
N VAL A 407 9.99 -35.54 14.17
CA VAL A 407 9.99 -37.01 14.08
C VAL A 407 11.08 -37.59 14.97
N PHE A 408 12.30 -37.03 14.96
CA PHE A 408 13.42 -37.54 15.75
C PHE A 408 13.16 -37.47 17.25
N LEU A 409 12.73 -36.32 17.77
CA LEU A 409 12.39 -36.17 19.19
C LEU A 409 11.15 -36.96 19.58
N GLY A 410 10.11 -36.94 18.73
CA GLY A 410 8.89 -37.70 18.94
C GLY A 410 9.16 -39.21 19.00
N ALA A 411 9.94 -39.74 18.07
CA ALA A 411 10.36 -41.15 18.07
C ALA A 411 11.14 -41.50 19.35
N ARG A 412 12.01 -40.62 19.84
CA ARG A 412 12.71 -40.82 21.11
C ARG A 412 11.75 -40.87 22.31
N MET A 413 10.70 -40.04 22.32
CA MET A 413 9.66 -40.09 23.36
C MET A 413 8.80 -41.35 23.28
N ILE A 414 8.52 -41.83 22.07
CA ILE A 414 7.82 -43.11 21.84
C ILE A 414 8.65 -44.28 22.36
N LEU A 415 9.95 -44.33 22.03
CA LEU A 415 10.87 -45.36 22.52
C LEU A 415 11.03 -45.33 24.05
N ALA A 416 10.85 -44.16 24.68
CA ALA A 416 10.83 -44.00 26.14
C ALA A 416 9.47 -44.37 26.78
N GLY A 417 8.47 -44.78 25.99
CA GLY A 417 7.13 -45.15 26.46
C GLY A 417 6.26 -43.97 26.91
N GLN A 418 6.66 -42.73 26.64
CA GLN A 418 5.96 -41.51 27.10
C GLN A 418 4.97 -40.97 26.06
N PHE A 419 4.97 -41.52 24.84
CA PHE A 419 4.20 -41.01 23.72
C PHE A 419 3.81 -42.16 22.77
N THR A 420 2.69 -42.02 22.06
CA THR A 420 2.23 -43.03 21.09
C THR A 420 2.54 -42.61 19.65
N VAL A 421 2.56 -43.58 18.74
CA VAL A 421 2.77 -43.31 17.31
C VAL A 421 1.64 -42.46 16.75
N GLY A 422 0.39 -42.77 17.10
CA GLY A 422 -0.78 -41.98 16.71
C GLY A 422 -0.74 -40.55 17.27
N ALA A 423 -0.33 -40.37 18.53
CA ALA A 423 -0.20 -39.04 19.13
C ALA A 423 0.87 -38.17 18.43
N LEU A 424 1.98 -38.77 17.98
CA LEU A 424 2.98 -38.07 17.17
C LEU A 424 2.45 -37.64 15.82
N MET A 425 1.71 -38.51 15.13
CA MET A 425 1.09 -38.16 13.85
C MET A 425 0.04 -37.04 14.01
N ALA A 426 -0.75 -37.07 15.09
CA ALA A 426 -1.66 -35.98 15.42
C ALA A 426 -0.91 -34.67 15.72
N PHE A 427 0.16 -34.74 16.53
CA PHE A 427 0.98 -33.58 16.86
C PHE A 427 1.62 -32.94 15.62
N MET A 428 2.19 -33.73 14.71
CA MET A 428 2.75 -33.24 13.45
C MET A 428 1.68 -32.58 12.57
N SER A 429 0.46 -33.11 12.56
CA SER A 429 -0.65 -32.50 11.84
C SER A 429 -1.04 -31.15 12.45
N TYR A 430 -1.14 -31.05 13.77
CA TYR A 430 -1.38 -29.78 14.46
C TYR A 430 -0.26 -28.76 14.23
N GLN A 431 1.00 -29.20 14.24
CA GLN A 431 2.13 -28.34 13.90
C GLN A 431 2.01 -27.79 12.47
N GLY A 432 1.70 -28.63 11.48
CA GLY A 432 1.51 -28.17 10.10
C GLY A 432 0.35 -27.16 9.97
N MET A 433 -0.71 -27.34 10.76
CA MET A 433 -1.79 -26.34 10.85
C MET A 433 -1.28 -25.03 11.44
N LEU A 434 -0.52 -25.06 12.54
CA LEU A 434 0.05 -23.88 13.18
C LEU A 434 0.96 -23.11 12.21
N ASP A 435 1.86 -23.81 11.51
CA ASP A 435 2.77 -23.23 10.51
C ASP A 435 1.99 -22.51 9.39
N SER A 436 0.93 -23.14 8.89
CA SER A 436 0.06 -22.54 7.88
C SER A 436 -0.66 -21.29 8.41
N ARG A 437 -1.24 -21.34 9.61
CA ARG A 437 -1.97 -20.20 10.20
C ARG A 437 -1.05 -19.02 10.48
N ILE A 438 0.15 -19.28 11.01
CA ILE A 438 1.14 -18.24 11.29
C ILE A 438 1.63 -17.60 9.99
N THR A 439 1.90 -18.41 8.97
CA THR A 439 2.27 -17.92 7.63
C THR A 439 1.17 -17.01 7.06
N GLN A 440 -0.10 -17.41 7.17
CA GLN A 440 -1.24 -16.63 6.70
C GLN A 440 -1.41 -15.33 7.48
N LEU A 441 -1.33 -15.35 8.82
CA LEU A 441 -1.39 -14.15 9.66
C LEU A 441 -0.30 -13.15 9.31
N ILE A 442 0.94 -13.62 9.12
CA ILE A 442 2.08 -12.79 8.73
C ILE A 442 1.87 -12.22 7.33
N ASN A 443 1.45 -13.03 6.36
CA ASN A 443 1.13 -12.58 5.00
C ASN A 443 0.04 -11.51 5.04
N ASN A 444 -1.07 -11.77 5.73
CA ASN A 444 -2.20 -10.84 5.86
C ASN A 444 -1.79 -9.54 6.55
N TYR A 445 -0.94 -9.58 7.59
CA TYR A 445 -0.39 -8.37 8.21
C TYR A 445 0.34 -7.49 7.19
N PHE A 446 1.15 -8.09 6.31
CA PHE A 446 1.82 -7.35 5.25
C PHE A 446 0.88 -6.85 4.16
N THR A 447 -0.12 -7.65 3.77
CA THR A 447 -1.17 -7.22 2.83
C THR A 447 -1.95 -6.03 3.38
N LEU A 448 -2.36 -6.06 4.66
CA LEU A 448 -3.01 -4.95 5.35
C LEU A 448 -2.10 -3.72 5.48
N LYS A 449 -0.79 -3.91 5.62
CA LYS A 449 0.18 -2.80 5.62
C LYS A 449 0.34 -2.17 4.23
N MET A 450 0.34 -2.98 3.17
CA MET A 450 0.34 -2.51 1.78
C MET A 450 -0.99 -1.83 1.39
N LEU A 451 -2.10 -2.25 1.98
CA LEU A 451 -3.42 -1.65 1.78
C LEU A 451 -3.41 -0.14 2.03
N ARG A 452 -2.61 0.34 2.99
CA ARG A 452 -2.43 1.78 3.29
C ARG A 452 -2.07 2.60 2.05
N ILE A 453 -1.31 2.03 1.11
CA ILE A 453 -0.96 2.69 -0.16
C ILE A 453 -2.24 2.90 -0.98
N GLN A 454 -3.03 1.85 -1.18
CA GLN A 454 -4.29 1.94 -1.94
C GLN A 454 -5.30 2.87 -1.26
N THR A 455 -5.41 2.79 0.07
CA THR A 455 -6.26 3.69 0.87
C THR A 455 -5.85 5.15 0.71
N SER A 456 -4.55 5.46 0.68
CA SER A 456 -4.06 6.82 0.43
C SER A 456 -4.42 7.32 -0.97
N ARG A 457 -4.39 6.45 -1.98
CA ARG A 457 -4.73 6.80 -3.37
C ARG A 457 -6.22 7.10 -3.53
N LEU A 458 -7.08 6.22 -2.99
CA LEU A 458 -8.53 6.43 -2.99
C LEU A 458 -8.93 7.63 -2.12
N GLY A 459 -8.20 7.86 -1.04
CA GLY A 459 -8.36 9.01 -0.16
C GLY A 459 -8.38 10.35 -0.87
N ASP A 460 -7.61 10.49 -1.96
CA ASP A 460 -7.59 11.70 -2.80
C ASP A 460 -8.97 12.05 -3.35
N ILE A 461 -9.74 11.04 -3.80
CA ILE A 461 -11.09 11.21 -4.33
C ILE A 461 -12.07 11.49 -3.17
N VAL A 462 -12.11 10.59 -2.18
CA VAL A 462 -13.17 10.59 -1.16
C VAL A 462 -13.02 11.73 -0.15
N MET A 463 -11.80 12.22 0.08
CA MET A 463 -11.55 13.36 0.97
C MET A 463 -11.61 14.72 0.27
N SER A 464 -11.78 14.74 -1.06
CA SER A 464 -12.04 15.97 -1.81
C SER A 464 -13.47 16.42 -1.54
N LYS A 465 -13.63 17.73 -1.28
CA LYS A 465 -14.93 18.32 -0.95
C LYS A 465 -15.80 18.33 -2.22
N ALA A 466 -16.95 17.69 -2.16
CA ALA A 466 -17.95 17.76 -3.21
C ALA A 466 -18.54 19.17 -3.31
N GLU A 467 -18.98 19.54 -4.51
CA GLU A 467 -19.75 20.74 -4.73
C GLU A 467 -21.01 20.71 -3.87
N PRO A 468 -21.37 21.83 -3.21
CA PRO A 468 -22.63 21.91 -2.51
C PRO A 468 -23.75 21.70 -3.53
N VAL A 469 -24.58 20.67 -3.29
CA VAL A 469 -25.85 20.54 -4.01
C VAL A 469 -26.68 21.76 -3.60
N VAL A 470 -26.87 22.70 -4.53
CA VAL A 470 -27.78 23.82 -4.30
C VAL A 470 -29.19 23.23 -4.29
N THR A 471 -29.67 22.91 -3.09
CA THR A 471 -31.04 22.39 -2.86
C THR A 471 -32.08 23.52 -2.85
N GLU A 472 -31.65 24.78 -2.97
CA GLU A 472 -32.58 25.89 -3.12
C GLU A 472 -33.29 25.73 -4.48
N ILE A 473 -34.60 25.51 -4.40
CA ILE A 473 -35.51 25.62 -5.54
C ILE A 473 -35.36 27.05 -6.03
N VAL A 474 -34.57 27.24 -7.09
CA VAL A 474 -34.52 28.54 -7.77
C VAL A 474 -35.95 28.80 -8.24
N PRO A 475 -36.64 29.84 -7.73
CA PRO A 475 -37.96 30.17 -8.26
C PRO A 475 -37.80 30.35 -9.76
N THR A 476 -38.69 29.76 -10.56
CA THR A 476 -38.62 29.92 -12.02
C THR A 476 -38.81 31.40 -12.35
N ILE A 477 -37.71 32.13 -12.52
CA ILE A 477 -37.73 33.56 -12.81
C ILE A 477 -38.16 33.71 -14.27
N ARG A 478 -39.42 34.13 -14.48
CA ARG A 478 -40.00 34.37 -15.81
C ARG A 478 -39.74 35.78 -16.35
N GLN A 479 -38.91 36.57 -15.69
CA GLN A 479 -38.67 37.97 -16.05
C GLN A 479 -37.28 38.17 -16.67
N PRO A 480 -37.16 39.07 -17.67
CA PRO A 480 -35.88 39.49 -18.20
C PRO A 480 -34.98 40.08 -17.09
N MET A 481 -33.80 39.51 -16.87
CA MET A 481 -32.89 39.90 -15.78
C MET A 481 -31.71 40.74 -16.28
N ARG A 482 -31.32 41.72 -15.46
CA ARG A 482 -30.08 42.50 -15.62
C ARG A 482 -28.96 41.79 -14.86
N ILE A 483 -27.82 41.57 -15.52
CA ILE A 483 -26.60 41.03 -14.88
C ILE A 483 -25.69 42.21 -14.55
N ARG A 484 -25.37 42.40 -13.28
CA ARG A 484 -24.41 43.41 -12.83
C ARG A 484 -23.27 42.72 -12.10
N VAL A 485 -22.06 42.97 -12.57
CA VAL A 485 -20.81 42.47 -11.98
C VAL A 485 -20.04 43.68 -11.51
N GLU A 486 -19.63 43.69 -10.25
CA GLU A 486 -18.89 44.79 -9.64
C GLU A 486 -17.58 44.27 -9.05
N HIS A 487 -16.48 44.97 -9.36
CA HIS A 487 -15.15 44.74 -8.79
C HIS A 487 -14.72 43.26 -8.81
N LEU A 488 -15.05 42.54 -9.89
CA LEU A 488 -14.77 41.12 -10.01
C LEU A 488 -13.26 40.90 -10.12
N ARG A 489 -12.73 40.14 -9.15
CA ARG A 489 -11.35 39.67 -9.16
C ARG A 489 -11.32 38.16 -9.17
N PHE A 490 -10.57 37.58 -10.11
CA PHE A 490 -10.44 36.14 -10.26
C PHE A 490 -9.00 35.73 -10.57
N ARG A 491 -8.53 34.68 -9.89
CA ARG A 491 -7.24 34.02 -10.11
C ARG A 491 -7.37 32.52 -9.85
N TYR A 492 -6.62 31.70 -10.57
CA TYR A 492 -6.66 30.23 -10.41
C TYR A 492 -5.91 29.73 -9.17
N SER A 493 -4.97 30.52 -8.64
CA SER A 493 -4.19 30.20 -7.43
C SER A 493 -3.73 31.47 -6.71
N GLU A 494 -3.39 31.35 -5.42
CA GLU A 494 -2.82 32.45 -4.62
C GLU A 494 -1.53 33.02 -5.20
N TYR A 495 -0.76 32.19 -5.91
CA TYR A 495 0.53 32.56 -6.49
C TYR A 495 0.46 32.90 -7.98
N GLU A 496 -0.73 32.98 -8.56
CA GLU A 496 -0.92 33.44 -9.94
C GLU A 496 -1.42 34.89 -9.97
N PRO A 497 -1.06 35.66 -11.00
CA PRO A 497 -1.63 36.98 -11.21
C PRO A 497 -3.15 36.88 -11.38
N TYR A 498 -3.85 37.96 -11.04
CA TYR A 498 -5.27 38.09 -11.32
C TYR A 498 -5.51 38.03 -12.84
N VAL A 499 -6.36 37.10 -13.26
CA VAL A 499 -6.80 36.96 -14.66
C VAL A 499 -7.90 37.98 -14.96
N LEU A 500 -8.79 38.18 -13.99
CA LEU A 500 -9.72 39.31 -13.95
C LEU A 500 -9.29 40.16 -12.76
N ASP A 501 -8.98 41.42 -13.01
CA ASP A 501 -8.63 42.39 -11.96
C ASP A 501 -9.55 43.60 -12.06
N ASP A 502 -10.34 43.80 -11.01
CA ASP A 502 -11.29 44.90 -10.84
C ASP A 502 -12.29 45.11 -11.99
N VAL A 503 -12.81 44.01 -12.56
CA VAL A 503 -13.71 44.07 -13.72
C VAL A 503 -15.14 44.38 -13.27
N SER A 504 -15.71 45.47 -13.77
CA SER A 504 -17.11 45.85 -13.53
C SER A 504 -17.84 46.06 -14.86
N PHE A 505 -18.97 45.38 -15.03
CA PHE A 505 -19.82 45.55 -16.21
C PHE A 505 -21.28 45.27 -15.90
N THR A 506 -22.16 45.73 -16.77
CA THR A 506 -23.59 45.51 -16.65
C THR A 506 -24.16 45.10 -18.00
N ILE A 507 -24.88 43.98 -18.03
CA ILE A 507 -25.59 43.47 -19.20
C ILE A 507 -27.08 43.64 -18.93
N ASN A 508 -27.77 44.43 -19.76
CA ASN A 508 -29.20 44.63 -19.66
C ASN A 508 -29.95 43.44 -20.26
N ALA A 509 -31.22 43.30 -19.89
CA ALA A 509 -31.99 42.17 -20.36
C ALA A 509 -32.31 42.30 -21.86
N GLY A 510 -32.04 41.23 -22.62
CA GLY A 510 -32.22 41.22 -24.08
C GLY A 510 -31.08 41.88 -24.87
N GLU A 511 -30.03 42.36 -24.19
CA GLU A 511 -28.84 42.93 -24.81
C GLU A 511 -27.92 41.81 -25.34
N SER A 512 -27.36 42.00 -26.52
CA SER A 512 -26.34 41.10 -27.10
C SER A 512 -25.01 41.84 -27.07
N VAL A 513 -24.07 41.36 -26.24
CA VAL A 513 -22.78 41.99 -25.92
C VAL A 513 -21.64 41.30 -26.65
#